data_AF-A0A7Z8Q9R5-F1
#
_entry.id   AF-A0A7Z8Q9R5-F1
#
_cell.length_a   1.000
_cell.length_b   1.000
_cell.length_c   1.000
_cell.angle_alpha   90.00
_cell.angle_beta   90.00
_cell.angle_gamma   90.00
#
_symmetry.space_group_name_H-M   'P 1'
#
loop_
_entity.id
_entity.type
_entity.pdbx_description
1 polymer ?
#
loop_
_entity_poly.entity_id
_entity_poly.type
_entity_poly.pdbx_seq_one_letter_code
_entity_poly.pdbx_strand_id
1 'polypeptide(L)'
;DFSGSAQRAYTLTGPYGSGKSTLALYLSSLLSSNTKEREYATNKLQKTNNIFENFTSRFNVNHGWVVVKHVCGLDSPANAILVSIYTALNIEFDLGTVKTFDDERCLEEITHSLSNQPKESDGVLLLLDEMGKALDFQSRSNKDLHLFQSLADIVQQAKSPVMLIGFLHQSFSDYAKNKDVTSQKEWAKVQGRYRDLSFNPSIDESLVLVGDSITKDDDITKKLES
;
A
#
# COMPACT_ATOMS: atom_id res chain seq x y z
N ASP A 1 -4.97 -5.03 15.87
CA ASP A 1 -6.27 -4.45 16.23
C ASP A 1 -6.46 -3.14 15.50
N PHE A 2 -7.49 -3.03 14.65
CA PHE A 2 -7.92 -1.76 14.08
C PHE A 2 -8.89 -1.02 15.03
N SER A 3 -9.27 -1.66 16.14
CA SER A 3 -10.34 -1.26 17.07
C SER A 3 -9.93 -0.33 18.22
N GLY A 4 -8.70 0.18 18.28
CA GLY A 4 -8.32 1.19 19.28
C GLY A 4 -6.97 1.83 19.03
N SER A 5 -6.90 3.17 18.95
CA SER A 5 -5.68 4.01 18.85
C SER A 5 -4.56 3.48 17.92
N ALA A 6 -4.91 2.62 16.97
CA ALA A 6 -3.95 1.78 16.30
C ALA A 6 -3.31 2.57 15.16
N GLN A 7 -2.02 2.37 15.01
CA GLN A 7 -1.25 2.86 13.87
C GLN A 7 -1.98 2.52 12.56
N ARG A 8 -2.15 3.50 11.67
CA ARG A 8 -2.81 3.32 10.37
C ARG A 8 -1.89 3.51 9.17
N ALA A 9 -0.71 4.09 9.37
CA ALA A 9 0.32 4.25 8.35
C ALA A 9 1.46 3.25 8.59
N TYR A 10 1.72 2.42 7.58
CA TYR A 10 2.74 1.37 7.61
C TYR A 10 3.68 1.51 6.42
N THR A 11 4.91 1.03 6.58
CA THR A 11 5.78 0.71 5.46
C THR A 11 6.13 -0.76 5.45
N LEU A 12 6.20 -1.35 4.26
CA LEU A 12 6.74 -2.67 4.04
C LEU A 12 8.07 -2.52 3.31
N THR A 13 9.16 -2.77 4.03
CA THR A 13 10.53 -2.53 3.56
C THR A 13 11.22 -3.84 3.26
N GLY A 14 11.73 -4.00 2.04
CA GLY A 14 12.45 -5.20 1.62
C GLY A 14 13.05 -5.07 0.23
N PRO A 15 13.99 -5.93 -0.19
CA PRO A 15 14.69 -5.79 -1.45
C PRO A 15 13.76 -5.91 -2.68
N TYR A 16 14.25 -5.48 -3.85
CA TYR A 16 13.57 -5.72 -5.12
C TYR A 16 13.34 -7.22 -5.33
N GLY A 17 12.19 -7.59 -5.90
CA GLY A 17 11.87 -8.98 -6.21
C GLY A 17 11.47 -9.84 -5.01
N SER A 18 11.40 -9.30 -3.78
CA SER A 18 11.00 -10.07 -2.61
C SER A 18 9.52 -10.49 -2.58
N GLY A 19 8.67 -9.94 -3.46
CA GLY A 19 7.23 -10.26 -3.49
C GLY A 19 6.33 -9.30 -2.69
N LYS A 20 6.83 -8.12 -2.32
CA LYS A 20 6.05 -7.04 -1.67
C LYS A 20 4.73 -6.75 -2.39
N SER A 21 4.77 -6.54 -3.70
CA SER A 21 3.58 -6.26 -4.51
C SER A 21 2.66 -7.48 -4.61
N THR A 22 3.19 -8.71 -4.57
CA THR A 22 2.39 -9.94 -4.48
C THR A 22 1.60 -9.99 -3.17
N LEU A 23 2.23 -9.65 -2.04
CA LEU A 23 1.55 -9.52 -0.76
C LEU A 23 0.47 -8.43 -0.81
N ALA A 24 0.77 -7.28 -1.45
CA ALA A 24 -0.18 -6.19 -1.64
C ALA A 24 -1.43 -6.65 -2.41
N LEU A 25 -1.24 -7.42 -3.49
CA LEU A 25 -2.33 -8.01 -4.26
C LEU A 25 -3.14 -9.00 -3.43
N TYR A 26 -2.48 -9.88 -2.68
CA TYR A 26 -3.17 -10.85 -1.84
C TYR A 26 -3.99 -10.17 -0.73
N LEU A 27 -3.43 -9.14 -0.10
CA LEU A 27 -4.15 -8.31 0.87
C LEU A 27 -5.35 -7.59 0.23
N SER A 28 -5.20 -7.13 -1.02
CA SER A 28 -6.32 -6.55 -1.77
C SER A 28 -7.45 -7.55 -1.94
N SER A 29 -7.14 -8.80 -2.28
CA SER A 29 -8.15 -9.85 -2.41
C SER A 29 -8.81 -10.22 -1.08
N LEU A 30 -8.05 -10.26 0.02
CA LEU A 30 -8.58 -10.51 1.37
C LEU A 30 -9.56 -9.43 1.85
N LEU A 31 -9.43 -8.20 1.34
CA LEU A 31 -10.31 -7.08 1.70
C LEU A 31 -11.25 -6.68 0.55
N SER A 32 -11.24 -7.38 -0.58
CA SER A 32 -12.01 -7.01 -1.78
C SER A 32 -13.49 -6.89 -1.47
N SER A 33 -14.21 -5.97 -2.13
CA SER A 33 -15.67 -5.92 -2.10
C SER A 33 -16.33 -7.09 -2.85
N ASN A 34 -15.58 -7.77 -3.72
CA ASN A 34 -16.05 -8.99 -4.36
C ASN A 34 -16.01 -10.16 -3.37
N THR A 35 -17.20 -10.58 -2.91
CA THR A 35 -17.34 -11.67 -1.93
C THR A 35 -16.68 -12.97 -2.37
N LYS A 36 -16.75 -13.35 -3.67
CA LYS A 36 -16.14 -14.60 -4.16
C LYS A 36 -14.61 -14.54 -4.11
N GLU A 37 -14.03 -13.40 -4.50
CA GLU A 37 -12.59 -13.17 -4.42
C GLU A 37 -12.11 -13.21 -2.95
N ARG A 38 -12.86 -12.53 -2.08
CA ARG A 38 -12.59 -12.45 -0.65
C ARG A 38 -12.67 -13.81 0.04
N GLU A 39 -13.69 -14.60 -0.25
CA GLU A 39 -13.84 -15.97 0.27
C GLU A 39 -12.71 -16.88 -0.22
N TYR A 40 -12.35 -16.80 -1.50
CA TYR A 40 -11.23 -17.58 -2.04
C TYR A 40 -9.92 -17.26 -1.34
N ALA A 41 -9.59 -15.96 -1.19
CA ALA A 41 -8.38 -15.53 -0.50
C ALA A 41 -8.40 -15.92 0.99
N THR A 42 -9.53 -15.74 1.67
CA THR A 42 -9.68 -16.08 3.10
C THR A 42 -9.51 -17.58 3.32
N ASN A 43 -10.13 -18.41 2.49
CA ASN A 43 -9.99 -19.87 2.56
C ASN A 43 -8.54 -20.32 2.34
N LYS A 44 -7.81 -19.69 1.41
CA LYS A 44 -6.40 -19.99 1.18
C LYS A 44 -5.54 -19.62 2.40
N LEU A 45 -5.83 -18.48 3.04
CA LEU A 45 -5.13 -18.03 4.25
C LEU A 45 -5.39 -18.98 5.43
N GLN A 46 -6.65 -19.30 5.69
CA GLN A 46 -7.08 -20.13 6.84
C GLN A 46 -6.56 -21.58 6.74
N LYS A 47 -6.42 -22.13 5.53
CA LYS A 47 -5.81 -23.46 5.31
C LYS A 47 -4.34 -23.54 5.70
N THR A 48 -3.65 -22.41 5.82
CA THR A 48 -2.20 -22.38 6.07
C THR A 48 -1.88 -22.47 7.55
N ASN A 49 -2.56 -21.68 8.40
CA ASN A 49 -2.33 -21.69 9.86
C ASN A 49 -3.51 -21.03 10.62
N ASN A 50 -3.86 -21.60 11.78
CA ASN A 50 -4.95 -21.14 12.65
C ASN A 50 -4.74 -19.72 13.21
N ILE A 51 -3.50 -19.19 13.21
CA ILE A 51 -3.18 -17.81 13.62
C ILE A 51 -4.01 -16.76 12.83
N PHE A 52 -4.40 -17.10 11.60
CA PHE A 52 -5.11 -16.21 10.69
C PHE A 52 -6.64 -16.37 10.68
N GLU A 53 -7.20 -17.26 11.51
CA GLU A 53 -8.66 -17.46 11.60
C GLU A 53 -9.42 -16.16 11.86
N ASN A 54 -8.83 -15.24 12.64
CA ASN A 54 -9.38 -13.94 13.00
C ASN A 54 -8.82 -12.77 12.16
N PHE A 55 -8.30 -13.01 10.96
CA PHE A 55 -7.78 -11.93 10.13
C PHE A 55 -8.89 -10.96 9.69
N THR A 56 -9.98 -11.48 9.12
CA THR A 56 -11.09 -10.67 8.59
C THR A 56 -11.84 -9.91 9.69
N SER A 57 -11.96 -10.50 10.89
CA SER A 57 -12.57 -9.82 12.03
C SER A 57 -11.75 -8.62 12.52
N ARG A 58 -10.43 -8.62 12.37
CA ARG A 58 -9.58 -7.46 12.72
C ARG A 58 -9.80 -6.25 11.81
N PHE A 59 -10.30 -6.46 10.60
CA PHE A 59 -10.64 -5.42 9.63
C PHE A 59 -12.15 -5.13 9.59
N ASN A 60 -12.96 -5.75 10.45
CA ASN A 60 -14.41 -5.61 10.50
C ASN A 60 -15.08 -5.75 9.12
N VAL A 61 -14.64 -6.72 8.31
CA VAL A 61 -15.07 -6.84 6.92
C VAL A 61 -16.48 -7.43 6.84
N ASN A 62 -17.44 -6.64 6.36
CA ASN A 62 -18.81 -7.04 6.03
C ASN A 62 -19.05 -6.98 4.51
N HIS A 63 -18.80 -5.82 3.91
CA HIS A 63 -19.00 -5.54 2.49
C HIS A 63 -17.69 -5.55 1.69
N GLY A 64 -16.56 -5.34 2.35
CA GLY A 64 -15.24 -5.16 1.74
C GLY A 64 -14.74 -3.72 1.87
N TRP A 65 -13.45 -3.54 1.60
CA TRP A 65 -12.77 -2.25 1.60
C TRP A 65 -12.52 -1.82 0.15
N VAL A 66 -12.56 -0.50 -0.08
CA VAL A 66 -12.06 0.07 -1.34
C VAL A 66 -10.53 0.03 -1.30
N VAL A 67 -9.92 -0.62 -2.28
CA VAL A 67 -8.46 -0.73 -2.36
C VAL A 67 -7.94 0.23 -3.42
N VAL A 68 -7.22 1.27 -2.97
CA VAL A 68 -6.52 2.22 -3.83
C VAL A 68 -5.13 1.66 -4.10
N LYS A 69 -4.87 1.26 -5.34
CA LYS A 69 -3.54 0.81 -5.80
C LYS A 69 -2.88 1.94 -6.57
N HIS A 70 -1.75 2.42 -6.07
CA HIS A 70 -0.98 3.47 -6.71
C HIS A 70 0.49 3.05 -6.83
N VAL A 71 1.09 3.29 -7.99
CA VAL A 71 2.52 3.07 -8.21
C VAL A 71 3.16 4.44 -8.38
N CYS A 72 4.05 4.79 -7.47
CA CYS A 72 4.73 6.09 -7.51
C CYS A 72 5.68 6.17 -8.71
N GLY A 73 5.55 7.26 -9.48
CA GLY A 73 6.34 7.55 -10.67
C GLY A 73 7.35 8.68 -10.47
N LEU A 74 7.64 9.38 -11.56
CA LEU A 74 8.50 10.58 -11.59
C LEU A 74 7.70 11.88 -11.63
N ASP A 75 6.38 11.78 -11.65
CA ASP A 75 5.40 12.85 -11.63
C ASP A 75 5.10 13.32 -10.19
N SER A 76 4.37 14.43 -10.07
CA SER A 76 4.01 15.00 -8.76
C SER A 76 3.19 13.99 -7.95
N PRO A 77 3.71 13.50 -6.81
CA PRO A 77 3.07 12.41 -6.08
C PRO A 77 1.72 12.80 -5.46
N ALA A 78 1.53 14.07 -5.08
CA ALA A 78 0.27 14.54 -4.50
C ALA A 78 -0.88 14.41 -5.52
N ASN A 79 -0.67 14.92 -6.74
CA ASN A 79 -1.65 14.86 -7.82
C ASN A 79 -1.90 13.40 -8.26
N ALA A 80 -0.84 12.61 -8.41
CA ALA A 80 -0.94 11.23 -8.88
C ALA A 80 -1.67 10.32 -7.89
N ILE A 81 -1.40 10.47 -6.59
CA ILE A 81 -2.12 9.75 -5.52
C ILE A 81 -3.59 10.17 -5.50
N LEU A 82 -3.89 11.47 -5.61
CA LEU A 82 -5.27 11.97 -5.65
C LEU A 82 -6.05 11.38 -6.82
N VAL A 83 -5.46 11.33 -8.02
CA VAL A 83 -6.08 10.68 -9.20
C VAL A 83 -6.42 9.22 -8.92
N SER A 84 -5.49 8.46 -8.30
CA SER A 84 -5.75 7.07 -7.94
C SER A 84 -6.87 6.93 -6.90
N ILE A 85 -6.95 7.84 -5.92
CA ILE A 85 -8.00 7.86 -4.90
C ILE A 85 -9.36 8.16 -5.53
N TYR A 86 -9.48 9.22 -6.35
CA TYR A 86 -10.72 9.54 -7.04
C TYR A 86 -11.19 8.39 -7.92
N THR A 87 -10.27 7.78 -8.68
CA THR A 87 -10.60 6.64 -9.54
C THR A 87 -11.13 5.45 -8.73
N ALA A 88 -10.47 5.09 -7.63
CA ALA A 88 -10.87 3.96 -6.80
C ALA A 88 -12.18 4.20 -6.03
N LEU A 89 -12.44 5.45 -5.61
CA LEU A 89 -13.68 5.85 -4.94
C LEU A 89 -14.81 6.20 -5.91
N ASN A 90 -14.57 6.10 -7.22
CA ASN A 90 -15.51 6.43 -8.29
C ASN A 90 -16.04 7.87 -8.21
N ILE A 91 -15.15 8.82 -7.89
CA ILE A 91 -15.40 10.26 -7.88
C ILE A 91 -15.10 10.79 -9.29
N GLU A 92 -16.00 11.61 -9.86
CA GLU A 92 -15.76 12.26 -11.16
C GLU A 92 -14.74 13.41 -11.01
N PHE A 93 -13.78 13.47 -11.92
CA PHE A 93 -12.76 14.52 -11.97
C PHE A 93 -12.24 14.74 -13.39
N ASP A 94 -11.66 15.91 -13.63
CA ASP A 94 -10.90 16.21 -14.85
C ASP A 94 -9.39 16.08 -14.58
N LEU A 95 -8.71 15.25 -15.37
CA LEU A 95 -7.26 15.03 -15.27
C LEU A 95 -6.45 16.30 -15.51
N GLY A 96 -6.91 17.19 -16.41
CA GLY A 96 -6.24 18.46 -16.68
C GLY A 96 -6.24 19.36 -15.44
N THR A 97 -7.40 19.46 -14.79
CA THR A 97 -7.63 20.25 -13.58
C THR A 97 -6.81 19.72 -12.41
N VAL A 98 -6.84 18.42 -12.13
CA VAL A 98 -6.09 17.83 -11.00
C VAL A 98 -4.59 18.06 -11.15
N LYS A 99 -4.05 18.04 -12.37
CA LYS A 99 -2.62 18.32 -12.63
C LYS A 99 -2.21 19.76 -12.30
N THR A 100 -3.15 20.69 -12.22
CA THR A 100 -2.87 22.10 -11.87
C THR A 100 -2.87 22.36 -10.37
N PHE A 101 -3.35 21.40 -9.56
CA PHE A 101 -3.38 21.55 -8.11
C PHE A 101 -1.97 21.54 -7.51
N ASP A 102 -1.76 22.36 -6.49
CA ASP A 102 -0.59 22.24 -5.63
C ASP A 102 -0.78 21.12 -4.59
N ASP A 103 0.27 20.88 -3.80
CA ASP A 103 0.28 19.79 -2.82
C ASP A 103 -0.77 20.02 -1.70
N GLU A 104 -0.99 21.28 -1.29
CA GLU A 104 -1.95 21.63 -0.23
C GLU A 104 -3.39 21.35 -0.70
N ARG A 105 -3.74 21.81 -1.90
CA ARG A 105 -5.04 21.52 -2.51
C ARG A 105 -5.25 20.02 -2.71
N CYS A 106 -4.21 19.29 -3.12
CA CYS A 106 -4.30 17.84 -3.23
C CYS A 106 -4.59 17.17 -1.87
N LEU A 107 -3.90 17.60 -0.80
CA LEU A 107 -4.10 17.07 0.54
C LEU A 107 -5.50 17.35 1.10
N GLU A 108 -6.05 18.54 0.83
CA GLU A 108 -7.45 18.87 1.16
C GLU A 108 -8.43 17.91 0.48
N GLU A 109 -8.26 17.70 -0.83
CA GLU A 109 -9.12 16.81 -1.62
C GLU A 109 -8.98 15.34 -1.22
N ILE A 110 -7.76 14.89 -0.87
CA ILE A 110 -7.54 13.56 -0.28
C ILE A 110 -8.30 13.43 1.04
N THR A 111 -8.19 14.43 1.92
CA THR A 111 -8.90 14.44 3.22
C THR A 111 -10.41 14.37 3.03
N HIS A 112 -10.94 15.16 2.10
CA HIS A 112 -12.36 15.19 1.77
C HIS A 112 -12.82 13.84 1.20
N SER A 113 -12.07 13.26 0.28
CA SER A 113 -12.39 11.97 -0.36
C SER A 113 -12.40 10.81 0.64
N LEU A 114 -11.38 10.75 1.51
CA LEU A 114 -11.25 9.71 2.53
C LEU A 114 -12.26 9.86 3.68
N SER A 115 -12.82 11.05 3.88
CA SER A 115 -13.90 11.30 4.84
C SER A 115 -15.28 10.93 4.29
N ASN A 116 -15.46 11.03 2.97
CA ASN A 116 -16.72 10.76 2.27
C ASN A 116 -16.69 9.42 1.53
N GLN A 117 -16.28 8.36 2.22
CA GLN A 117 -16.21 7.02 1.64
C GLN A 117 -17.62 6.51 1.26
N PRO A 118 -17.72 5.62 0.24
CA PRO A 118 -18.99 4.96 -0.09
C PRO A 118 -19.60 4.29 1.14
N LYS A 119 -20.90 4.49 1.39
CA LYS A 119 -21.60 3.92 2.55
C LYS A 119 -21.58 2.40 2.61
N GLU A 120 -21.39 1.76 1.46
CA GLU A 120 -21.32 0.31 1.32
C GLU A 120 -19.88 -0.23 1.47
N SER A 121 -18.90 0.62 1.78
CA SER A 121 -17.52 0.20 2.06
C SER A 121 -17.25 0.15 3.56
N ASP A 122 -16.53 -0.87 4.02
CA ASP A 122 -16.09 -0.96 5.42
C ASP A 122 -14.83 -0.13 5.69
N GLY A 123 -14.14 0.36 4.65
CA GLY A 123 -12.94 1.18 4.78
C GLY A 123 -12.20 1.45 3.47
N VAL A 124 -11.06 2.13 3.56
CA VAL A 124 -10.16 2.36 2.42
C VAL A 124 -8.75 1.86 2.74
N LEU A 125 -8.20 1.02 1.87
CA LEU A 125 -6.81 0.58 1.93
C LEU A 125 -6.01 1.27 0.81
N LEU A 126 -5.04 2.10 1.18
CA LEU A 126 -4.11 2.76 0.26
C LEU A 126 -2.82 1.95 0.18
N LEU A 127 -2.50 1.48 -1.02
CA LEU A 127 -1.28 0.76 -1.35
C LEU A 127 -0.43 1.64 -2.25
N LEU A 128 0.68 2.17 -1.71
CA LEU A 128 1.63 3.01 -2.45
C LEU A 128 2.86 2.18 -2.80
N ASP A 129 2.88 1.58 -3.98
CA ASP A 129 4.04 0.86 -4.49
C ASP A 129 5.12 1.81 -5.01
N GLU A 130 6.38 1.38 -4.96
CA GLU A 130 7.56 2.18 -5.35
C GLU A 130 7.61 3.56 -4.65
N MET A 131 7.13 3.66 -3.40
CA MET A 131 7.03 4.93 -2.64
C MET A 131 8.37 5.67 -2.54
N GLY A 132 9.50 4.95 -2.65
CA GLY A 132 10.84 5.52 -2.71
C GLY A 132 11.02 6.55 -3.82
N LYS A 133 10.39 6.36 -4.99
CA LYS A 133 10.47 7.31 -6.10
C LYS A 133 9.79 8.64 -5.78
N ALA A 134 8.64 8.59 -5.11
CA ALA A 134 7.93 9.78 -4.68
C ALA A 134 8.68 10.52 -3.54
N LEU A 135 9.37 9.78 -2.66
CA LEU A 135 10.26 10.37 -1.65
C LEU A 135 11.46 11.07 -2.30
N ASP A 136 12.08 10.45 -3.30
CA ASP A 136 13.17 11.05 -4.07
C ASP A 136 12.70 12.30 -4.83
N PHE A 137 11.50 12.27 -5.40
CA PHE A 137 10.89 13.42 -6.08
C PHE A 137 10.73 14.61 -5.13
N GLN A 138 10.13 14.39 -3.97
CA GLN A 138 9.92 15.43 -2.95
C GLN A 138 11.26 16.00 -2.47
N SER A 139 12.24 15.14 -2.22
CA SER A 139 13.56 15.60 -1.78
C SER A 139 14.33 16.40 -2.83
N ARG A 140 14.20 16.09 -4.12
CA ARG A 140 14.86 16.87 -5.20
C ARG A 140 14.21 18.22 -5.40
N SER A 141 12.91 18.32 -5.14
CA SER A 141 12.13 19.54 -5.31
C SER A 141 12.34 20.54 -4.18
N ASN A 142 13.27 20.30 -3.25
CA ASN A 142 13.45 21.06 -2.00
C ASN A 142 12.15 21.20 -1.20
N LYS A 143 11.21 20.28 -1.40
CA LYS A 143 10.01 20.19 -0.59
C LYS A 143 10.37 19.38 0.65
N ASP A 144 10.12 19.97 1.82
CA ASP A 144 10.08 19.21 3.06
C ASP A 144 9.08 18.08 2.85
N LEU A 145 9.34 16.86 3.32
CA LEU A 145 8.50 15.65 3.13
C LEU A 145 7.06 15.76 3.70
N HIS A 146 6.55 16.97 3.86
CA HIS A 146 5.23 17.41 4.23
C HIS A 146 4.13 16.53 3.63
N LEU A 147 4.17 16.22 2.32
CA LEU A 147 3.17 15.35 1.70
C LEU A 147 2.97 14.04 2.49
N PHE A 148 4.06 13.33 2.82
CA PHE A 148 3.98 12.06 3.52
C PHE A 148 3.68 12.21 5.01
N GLN A 149 4.11 13.32 5.63
CA GLN A 149 3.68 13.64 6.99
C GLN A 149 2.16 13.85 7.04
N SER A 150 1.63 14.70 6.15
CA SER A 150 0.21 15.00 6.05
C SER A 150 -0.60 13.77 5.66
N LEU A 151 -0.13 12.92 4.73
CA LEU A 151 -0.82 11.67 4.40
C LEU A 151 -0.96 10.74 5.61
N ALA A 152 0.12 10.56 6.39
CA ALA A 152 0.07 9.75 7.60
C ALA A 152 -0.89 10.35 8.64
N ASP A 153 -0.87 11.67 8.82
CA ASP A 153 -1.74 12.38 9.76
C ASP A 153 -3.22 12.28 9.32
N ILE A 154 -3.52 12.43 8.02
CA ILE A 154 -4.87 12.29 7.44
C ILE A 154 -5.44 10.88 7.71
N VAL A 155 -4.68 9.82 7.39
CA VAL A 155 -5.20 8.45 7.61
C VAL A 155 -5.34 8.11 9.10
N GLN A 156 -4.44 8.65 9.94
CA GLN A 156 -4.48 8.43 11.37
C GLN A 156 -5.69 9.11 12.02
N GLN A 157 -6.09 10.29 11.54
CA GLN A 157 -7.20 11.10 12.05
C GLN A 157 -8.55 10.81 11.38
N ALA A 158 -8.57 10.05 10.29
CA ALA A 158 -9.80 9.70 9.58
C ALA A 158 -10.84 9.05 10.53
N LYS A 159 -12.08 9.54 10.49
CA LYS A 159 -13.17 8.98 11.30
C LYS A 159 -13.59 7.60 10.80
N SER A 160 -13.62 7.44 9.49
CA SER A 160 -13.82 6.16 8.80
C SER A 160 -12.54 5.32 8.81
N PRO A 161 -12.65 3.99 8.70
CA PRO A 161 -11.49 3.13 8.56
C PRO A 161 -10.64 3.48 7.32
N VAL A 162 -9.40 3.87 7.55
CA VAL A 162 -8.39 4.07 6.50
C VAL A 162 -7.07 3.42 6.94
N MET A 163 -6.41 2.72 6.02
CA MET A 163 -5.07 2.18 6.22
C MET A 163 -4.19 2.55 5.03
N LEU A 164 -2.96 2.97 5.32
CA LEU A 164 -1.92 3.28 4.34
C LEU A 164 -0.76 2.30 4.49
N ILE A 165 -0.35 1.69 3.37
CA ILE A 165 0.85 0.85 3.28
C ILE A 165 1.71 1.35 2.13
N GLY A 166 2.89 1.88 2.47
CA GLY A 166 3.93 2.22 1.50
C GLY A 166 4.91 1.07 1.31
N PHE A 167 5.27 0.75 0.07
CA PHE A 167 6.27 -0.29 -0.22
C PHE A 167 7.60 0.36 -0.56
N LEU A 168 8.66 -0.06 0.15
CA LEU A 168 10.00 0.52 0.05
C LEU A 168 11.07 -0.56 -0.14
N HIS A 169 12.19 -0.16 -0.74
CA HIS A 169 13.39 -0.99 -0.85
C HIS A 169 14.32 -0.87 0.36
N GLN A 170 14.32 0.30 0.98
CA GLN A 170 15.10 0.66 2.17
C GLN A 170 14.24 1.55 3.08
N SER A 171 14.59 1.68 4.36
CA SER A 171 13.81 2.51 5.29
C SER A 171 13.90 4.00 4.92
N PHE A 172 13.00 4.86 5.43
CA PHE A 172 13.11 6.31 5.19
C PHE A 172 14.47 6.86 5.65
N SER A 173 14.99 6.36 6.79
CA SER A 173 16.30 6.75 7.32
C SER A 173 17.44 6.48 6.33
N ASP A 174 17.35 5.40 5.54
CA ASP A 174 18.37 5.03 4.57
C ASP A 174 18.41 6.00 3.37
N TYR A 175 17.25 6.47 2.90
CA TYR A 175 17.17 7.51 1.86
C TYR A 175 17.75 8.86 2.31
N ALA A 176 17.76 9.12 3.63
CA ALA A 176 18.28 10.34 4.21
C ALA A 176 19.79 10.31 4.52
N LYS A 177 20.45 9.14 4.47
CA LYS A 177 21.83 8.94 4.94
C LYS A 177 22.86 9.93 4.35
N ASN A 178 22.70 10.29 3.09
CA ASN A 178 23.62 11.18 2.37
C ASN A 178 23.14 12.64 2.31
N LYS A 179 22.09 13.00 3.07
CA LYS A 179 21.57 14.37 3.14
C LYS A 179 22.16 15.13 4.33
N ASP A 180 21.98 16.45 4.33
CA ASP A 180 22.37 17.30 5.46
C ASP A 180 21.58 16.95 6.74
N VAL A 181 22.10 17.42 7.89
CA VAL A 181 21.53 17.09 9.21
C VAL A 181 20.09 17.58 9.37
N THR A 182 19.72 18.70 8.75
CA THR A 182 18.35 19.23 8.81
C THR A 182 17.41 18.31 8.05
N SER A 183 17.77 17.93 6.83
CA SER A 183 17.05 16.92 6.05
C SER A 183 16.91 15.61 6.82
N GLN A 184 17.98 15.06 7.40
CA GLN A 184 17.90 13.81 8.17
C GLN A 184 16.88 13.88 9.33
N LYS A 185 16.77 15.02 10.01
CA LYS A 185 15.78 15.22 11.08
C LYS A 185 14.34 15.24 10.54
N GLU A 186 14.08 15.89 9.40
CA GLU A 186 12.76 15.88 8.78
C GLU A 186 12.34 14.46 8.34
N TRP A 187 13.28 13.69 7.79
CA TRP A 187 13.05 12.29 7.43
C TRP A 187 12.76 11.41 8.65
N ALA A 188 13.47 11.63 9.77
CA ALA A 188 13.20 10.92 11.02
C ALA A 188 11.79 11.22 11.58
N LYS A 189 11.31 12.47 11.46
CA LYS A 189 9.93 12.83 11.83
C LYS A 189 8.88 12.11 10.98
N VAL A 190 9.15 11.93 9.69
CA VAL A 190 8.27 11.17 8.80
C VAL A 190 8.30 9.70 9.21
N GLN A 191 9.48 9.10 9.34
CA GLN A 191 9.64 7.70 9.77
C GLN A 191 8.88 7.39 11.06
N GLY A 192 8.90 8.29 12.05
CA GLY A 192 8.17 8.12 13.31
C GLY A 192 6.64 8.00 13.16
N ARG A 193 6.07 8.46 12.03
CA ARG A 193 4.64 8.33 11.71
C ARG A 193 4.29 7.05 10.98
N TYR A 194 5.27 6.27 10.51
CA TYR A 194 5.05 5.02 9.80
C TYR A 194 5.60 3.87 10.63
N ARG A 195 4.79 2.82 10.84
CA ARG A 195 5.29 1.58 11.42
C ARG A 195 5.93 0.74 10.32
N ASP A 196 7.24 0.61 10.41
CA ASP A 196 8.01 -0.19 9.47
C ASP A 196 7.89 -1.68 9.75
N LEU A 197 7.63 -2.45 8.70
CA LEU A 197 7.56 -3.90 8.68
C LEU A 197 8.62 -4.40 7.72
N SER A 198 9.61 -5.12 8.23
CA SER A 198 10.64 -5.74 7.41
C SER A 198 10.08 -6.94 6.66
N PHE A 199 10.34 -7.02 5.35
CA PHE A 199 9.89 -8.08 4.46
C PHE A 199 11.07 -8.64 3.67
N ASN A 200 11.69 -9.66 4.24
CA ASN A 200 12.84 -10.33 3.67
C ASN A 200 12.61 -11.85 3.69
N PRO A 201 11.86 -12.39 2.70
CA PRO A 201 11.74 -13.84 2.57
C PRO A 201 13.12 -14.45 2.33
N SER A 202 13.31 -15.65 2.85
CA SER A 202 14.54 -16.40 2.63
C SER A 202 14.69 -16.78 1.15
N ILE A 203 15.93 -17.07 0.76
CA ILE A 203 16.24 -17.57 -0.59
C ILE A 203 15.50 -18.89 -0.84
N ASP A 204 15.43 -19.76 0.17
CA ASP A 204 14.74 -21.05 0.07
C ASP A 204 13.23 -20.88 -0.15
N GLU A 205 12.57 -19.99 0.60
CA GLU A 205 11.15 -19.65 0.38
C GLU A 205 10.92 -19.09 -1.02
N SER A 206 11.82 -18.23 -1.50
CA SER A 206 11.74 -17.66 -2.85
C SER A 206 11.91 -18.72 -3.94
N LEU A 207 12.83 -19.67 -3.75
CA LEU A 207 13.05 -20.80 -4.65
C LEU A 207 11.83 -21.73 -4.72
N VAL A 208 11.23 -22.05 -3.56
CA VAL A 208 10.00 -22.84 -3.51
C VAL A 208 8.87 -22.13 -4.25
N LEU A 209 8.68 -20.82 -4.02
CA LEU A 209 7.64 -20.05 -4.72
C LEU A 209 7.84 -20.02 -6.24
N VAL A 210 9.08 -19.88 -6.72
CA VAL A 210 9.38 -19.94 -8.16
C VAL A 210 9.15 -21.34 -8.70
N GLY A 211 9.58 -22.38 -7.98
CA GLY A 211 9.36 -23.78 -8.35
C GLY A 211 7.89 -24.11 -8.51
N ASP A 212 7.06 -23.69 -7.55
CA ASP A 212 5.59 -23.88 -7.57
C ASP A 212 4.88 -23.05 -8.66
N SER A 213 5.51 -21.99 -9.15
CA SER A 213 4.96 -21.17 -10.25
C SER A 213 5.14 -21.81 -11.63
N ILE A 214 6.06 -22.77 -11.75
CA ILE A 214 6.36 -23.47 -13.00
C ILE A 214 5.54 -24.75 -13.05
N THR A 215 4.55 -24.80 -13.94
CA THR A 215 3.79 -26.01 -14.23
C THR A 215 4.34 -26.69 -15.47
N LYS A 216 4.48 -28.01 -15.41
CA LYS A 216 4.80 -28.83 -16.58
C LYS A 216 3.51 -29.36 -17.18
N ASP A 217 3.43 -29.38 -18.50
CA ASP A 217 2.36 -30.05 -19.21
C ASP A 217 2.62 -31.57 -19.16
N ASP A 218 1.68 -32.32 -18.60
CA ASP A 218 1.82 -33.76 -18.39
C ASP A 218 1.95 -34.54 -19.71
N ASP A 219 1.33 -34.06 -20.80
CA ASP A 219 1.41 -34.71 -22.11
C ASP A 219 2.75 -34.45 -22.80
N ILE A 220 3.30 -33.24 -22.66
CA ILE A 220 4.64 -32.92 -23.15
C ILE A 220 5.69 -33.71 -22.37
N THR A 221 5.53 -33.82 -21.04
CA THR A 221 6.45 -34.55 -20.17
C THR A 221 6.52 -36.04 -20.57
N LYS A 222 5.35 -36.67 -20.77
CA LYS A 222 5.28 -38.08 -21.20
C LYS A 222 5.91 -38.34 -22.57
N LYS A 223 5.81 -37.39 -23.51
CA LYS A 223 6.41 -37.50 -24.86
C LYS A 223 7.93 -37.33 -24.86
N LEU A 224 8.49 -36.62 -23.89
CA LEU A 224 9.94 -36.42 -23.76
C LEU A 224 10.61 -37.57 -22.98
N GLU A 225 9.86 -38.27 -22.14
CA GLU A 225 10.32 -39.44 -21.37
C GLU A 225 10.16 -40.78 -22.13
N SER A 226 9.45 -40.78 -23.27
CA SER A 226 9.27 -41.92 -24.18
C SER A 226 10.30 -41.96 -25.30
#